data_AF-A0A819X5L7-F1
#
_entry.id   AF-A0A819X5L7-F1
#
_cell.length_a   1.000
_cell.length_b   1.000
_cell.length_c   1.000
_cell.angle_alpha   90.00
_cell.angle_beta   90.00
_cell.angle_gamma   90.00
#
_symmetry.space_group_name_H-M   'P 1'
#
loop_
_entity.id
_entity.type
_entity.pdbx_description
1 polymer ?
#
loop_
_entity_poly.entity_id
_entity_poly.type
_entity_poly.pdbx_seq_one_letter_code
_entity_poly.pdbx_strand_id
1 'polypeptide(L)'
;MSSCFTFDEIKTLIPTLNQLPPLPTHPLPIYSIGAGSIVNSSHLPSYQLFKFQVYGIYDRNQDAAKKTAEKFNIPKVFSSLDELITSAEKESSKVIYDIAIPATEISKILQQLPNDSFALVQKPMGETFEQAKEIKRLCKEKNIHIGINFQLRYAPQMLAVKDLLKREVLGKKLTTVEI
;
A
#
# COMPACT_ATOMS: atom_id res chain seq x y z
N MET A 1 16.43 -28.73 -27.16
CA MET A 1 15.09 -29.21 -26.76
C MET A 1 14.84 -28.68 -25.36
N SER A 2 14.09 -27.60 -25.17
CA SER A 2 13.65 -27.25 -23.81
C SER A 2 12.55 -28.23 -23.44
N SER A 3 12.84 -29.16 -22.54
CA SER A 3 11.81 -30.03 -21.98
C SER A 3 10.80 -29.16 -21.24
N CYS A 4 9.55 -29.14 -21.70
CA CYS A 4 8.47 -28.54 -20.93
C CYS A 4 8.34 -29.29 -19.60
N PHE A 5 8.25 -28.53 -18.50
CA PHE A 5 7.98 -29.11 -17.19
C PHE A 5 6.58 -29.74 -17.19
N THR A 6 6.48 -30.93 -16.62
CA THR A 6 5.23 -31.60 -16.31
C THR A 6 4.57 -31.00 -15.07
N PHE A 7 3.28 -31.27 -14.88
CA PHE A 7 2.55 -30.78 -13.71
C PHE A 7 3.13 -31.29 -12.38
N ASP A 8 3.58 -32.54 -12.34
CA ASP A 8 4.16 -33.12 -11.12
C ASP A 8 5.54 -32.53 -10.81
N GLU A 9 6.36 -32.25 -11.83
CA GLU A 9 7.62 -31.50 -11.64
C GLU A 9 7.33 -30.11 -11.08
N ILE A 10 6.32 -29.39 -11.58
CA ILE A 10 5.94 -28.06 -11.06
C ILE A 10 5.50 -28.13 -9.59
N LYS A 11 4.73 -29.15 -9.19
CA LYS A 11 4.34 -29.33 -7.78
C LYS A 11 5.53 -29.42 -6.86
N THR A 12 6.59 -30.12 -7.27
CA THR A 12 7.81 -30.27 -6.45
C THR A 12 8.52 -28.93 -6.25
N LEU A 13 8.33 -27.96 -7.15
CA LEU A 13 8.95 -26.64 -7.04
C LEU A 13 8.23 -25.70 -6.08
N ILE A 14 6.94 -25.91 -5.78
CA ILE A 14 6.10 -24.99 -4.99
C ILE A 14 6.78 -24.52 -3.69
N PRO A 15 7.38 -25.40 -2.87
CA PRO A 15 8.03 -24.99 -1.61
C PRO A 15 9.26 -24.08 -1.81
N THR A 16 9.83 -24.08 -3.01
CA THR A 16 11.03 -23.29 -3.36
C THR A 16 10.70 -21.96 -4.02
N LEU A 17 9.42 -21.71 -4.34
CA LEU A 17 9.00 -20.49 -5.04
C LEU A 17 8.98 -19.31 -4.08
N ASN A 18 9.37 -18.14 -4.57
CA ASN A 18 9.24 -16.91 -3.83
C ASN A 18 7.76 -16.56 -3.65
N GLN A 19 7.30 -16.56 -2.40
CA GLN A 19 5.90 -16.30 -2.02
C GLN A 19 5.75 -15.06 -1.13
N LEU A 20 6.84 -14.34 -0.87
CA LEU A 20 6.84 -13.14 -0.05
C LEU A 20 7.42 -11.95 -0.82
N PRO A 21 6.85 -10.75 -0.66
CA PRO A 21 7.49 -9.55 -1.16
C PRO A 21 8.77 -9.26 -0.36
N PRO A 22 9.76 -8.57 -0.95
CA PRO A 22 10.87 -8.06 -0.17
C PRO A 22 10.35 -7.11 0.91
N LEU A 23 10.78 -7.33 2.15
CA LEU A 23 10.41 -6.48 3.30
C LEU A 23 11.47 -5.39 3.50
N PRO A 24 11.07 -4.19 3.95
CA PRO A 24 12.03 -3.13 4.27
C PRO A 24 12.89 -3.53 5.48
N THR A 25 14.19 -3.25 5.42
CA THR A 25 15.11 -3.41 6.56
C THR A 25 14.92 -2.31 7.61
N HIS A 26 14.44 -1.14 7.18
CA HIS A 26 14.13 0.01 8.02
C HIS A 26 12.71 0.50 7.70
N PRO A 27 11.67 -0.06 8.34
CA PRO A 27 10.29 0.37 8.11
C PRO A 27 10.13 1.83 8.56
N LEU A 28 9.45 2.62 7.74
CA LEU A 28 9.11 4.01 8.07
C LEU A 28 7.87 4.06 8.97
N PRO A 29 7.73 5.09 9.84
CA PRO A 29 6.51 5.32 10.61
C PRO A 29 5.30 5.47 9.68
N ILE A 30 4.17 4.85 10.04
CA ILE A 30 2.93 4.92 9.25
C ILE A 30 1.91 5.80 9.98
N TYR A 31 1.28 6.72 9.26
CA TYR A 31 0.15 7.51 9.72
C TYR A 31 -1.07 7.19 8.87
N SER A 32 -2.14 6.71 9.51
CA SER A 32 -3.36 6.28 8.81
C SER A 32 -4.34 7.44 8.65
N ILE A 33 -4.79 7.67 7.42
CA ILE A 33 -5.80 8.65 7.05
C ILE A 33 -7.01 7.84 6.56
N GLY A 34 -8.02 7.75 7.43
CA GLY A 34 -9.18 6.88 7.28
C GLY A 34 -9.22 5.80 8.37
N ALA A 35 -10.42 5.54 8.89
CA ALA A 35 -10.72 4.52 9.90
C ALA A 35 -11.84 3.58 9.41
N GLY A 36 -11.99 3.45 8.09
CA GLY A 36 -13.03 2.66 7.46
C GLY A 36 -12.85 1.14 7.58
N SER A 37 -13.76 0.40 6.95
CA SER A 37 -13.79 -1.07 7.00
C SER A 37 -12.50 -1.69 6.50
N ILE A 38 -11.93 -1.21 5.39
CA ILE A 38 -10.71 -1.76 4.79
C ILE A 38 -9.47 -1.54 5.67
N VAL A 39 -9.41 -0.41 6.37
CA VAL A 39 -8.34 -0.12 7.35
C VAL A 39 -8.41 -1.14 8.48
N ASN A 40 -9.62 -1.38 8.99
CA ASN A 40 -9.90 -2.26 10.11
C ASN A 40 -9.85 -3.77 9.80
N SER A 41 -10.07 -4.17 8.55
CA SER A 41 -10.13 -5.58 8.15
C SER A 41 -8.89 -6.03 7.38
N SER A 42 -8.11 -5.10 6.83
CA SER A 42 -7.00 -5.43 5.92
C SER A 42 -5.71 -4.69 6.25
N HIS A 43 -5.68 -3.35 6.22
CA HIS A 43 -4.43 -2.60 6.36
C HIS A 43 -3.78 -2.82 7.74
N LEU A 44 -4.51 -2.47 8.82
CA LEU A 44 -3.97 -2.58 10.18
C LEU A 44 -3.68 -4.02 10.60
N PRO A 45 -4.52 -5.04 10.29
CA PRO A 45 -4.13 -6.43 10.52
C PRO A 45 -2.85 -6.84 9.79
N SER A 46 -2.65 -6.38 8.55
CA SER A 46 -1.42 -6.67 7.78
C SER A 46 -0.21 -5.99 8.42
N TYR A 47 -0.33 -4.74 8.86
CA TYR A 47 0.74 -4.04 9.56
C TYR A 47 1.10 -4.73 10.88
N GLN A 48 0.13 -5.20 11.66
CA GLN A 48 0.42 -6.00 12.86
C GLN A 48 1.15 -7.31 12.53
N LEU A 49 0.71 -8.03 11.49
CA LEU A 49 1.35 -9.27 11.04
C LEU A 49 2.83 -9.06 10.68
N PHE A 50 3.14 -7.96 9.98
CA PHE A 50 4.51 -7.61 9.59
C PHE A 50 5.24 -6.70 10.60
N LYS A 51 4.63 -6.45 11.77
CA LYS A 51 5.18 -5.59 12.83
C LYS A 51 5.52 -4.17 12.37
N PHE A 52 4.75 -3.64 11.41
CA PHE A 52 4.82 -2.24 11.03
C PHE A 52 4.02 -1.40 12.01
N GLN A 53 4.66 -0.36 12.54
CA GLN A 53 4.08 0.47 13.58
C GLN A 53 3.30 1.64 12.98
N VAL A 54 2.05 1.78 13.41
CA VAL A 54 1.19 2.92 13.06
C VAL A 54 1.24 3.92 14.21
N TYR A 55 1.73 5.13 13.93
CA TYR A 55 2.04 6.16 14.93
C TYR A 55 0.85 7.08 15.21
N GLY A 56 -0.12 7.12 14.30
CA GLY A 56 -1.36 7.81 14.56
C GLY A 56 -2.39 7.61 13.45
N ILE A 57 -3.62 8.03 13.76
CA ILE A 57 -4.77 7.90 12.88
C ILE A 57 -5.61 9.17 12.89
N TYR A 58 -6.16 9.51 11.73
CA TYR A 58 -7.17 10.54 11.56
C TYR A 58 -8.33 10.00 10.72
N ASP A 59 -9.56 10.31 11.11
CA ASP A 59 -10.75 10.18 10.27
C ASP A 59 -11.69 11.37 10.56
N ARG A 60 -12.47 11.79 9.56
CA ARG A 60 -13.51 12.81 9.74
C ARG A 60 -14.53 12.38 10.79
N ASN A 61 -14.82 11.09 10.87
CA ASN A 61 -15.57 10.47 11.96
C ASN A 61 -14.60 10.14 13.11
N GLN A 62 -14.55 11.06 14.07
CA GLN A 62 -13.66 10.95 15.23
C GLN A 62 -13.96 9.72 16.11
N ASP A 63 -15.22 9.30 16.22
CA ASP A 63 -15.57 8.09 16.97
C ASP A 63 -15.03 6.83 16.29
N ALA A 64 -15.04 6.79 14.95
CA ALA A 64 -14.44 5.69 14.20
C ALA A 64 -12.92 5.64 14.37
N ALA A 65 -12.25 6.81 14.35
CA ALA A 65 -10.82 6.92 14.58
C ALA A 65 -10.43 6.43 15.98
N LYS A 66 -11.15 6.86 17.03
CA LYS A 66 -10.93 6.42 18.42
C LYS A 66 -11.10 4.92 18.59
N LYS A 67 -12.22 4.36 18.12
CA LYS A 67 -12.48 2.90 18.18
C LYS A 67 -11.40 2.09 17.45
N THR A 68 -10.96 2.58 16.30
CA THR A 68 -9.90 1.93 15.52
C THR A 68 -8.56 2.01 16.26
N ALA A 69 -8.22 3.17 16.82
CA ALA A 69 -7.00 3.34 17.60
C ALA A 69 -6.94 2.44 18.82
N GLU A 70 -8.04 2.35 19.58
CA GLU A 70 -8.17 1.44 20.72
C GLU A 70 -7.97 -0.03 20.29
N LYS A 71 -8.68 -0.46 19.23
CA LYS A 71 -8.61 -1.83 18.72
C LYS A 71 -7.21 -2.25 18.29
N PHE A 72 -6.44 -1.33 17.72
CA PHE A 72 -5.13 -1.62 17.12
C PHE A 72 -3.94 -1.08 17.94
N ASN A 73 -4.20 -0.51 19.12
CA ASN A 73 -3.21 0.13 19.98
C ASN A 73 -2.42 1.25 19.26
N ILE A 74 -3.12 2.08 18.48
CA ILE A 74 -2.51 3.25 17.81
C ILE A 74 -2.40 4.37 18.85
N PRO A 75 -1.21 4.94 19.08
CA PRO A 75 -0.97 5.79 20.25
C PRO A 75 -1.58 7.18 20.16
N LYS A 76 -1.90 7.66 18.95
CA LYS A 76 -2.40 9.03 18.72
C LYS A 76 -3.61 9.02 17.79
N VAL A 77 -4.68 9.68 18.23
CA VAL A 77 -5.83 10.03 17.39
C VAL A 77 -5.79 11.53 17.18
N PHE A 78 -5.73 11.96 15.93
CA PHE A 78 -5.66 13.38 15.58
C PHE A 78 -7.05 13.95 15.30
N SER A 79 -7.28 15.20 15.72
CA SER A 79 -8.57 15.87 15.53
C SER A 79 -8.74 16.44 14.12
N SER A 80 -7.61 16.69 13.45
CA SER A 80 -7.55 17.18 12.07
C SER A 80 -6.42 16.53 11.29
N LEU A 81 -6.50 16.62 9.96
CA LEU A 81 -5.43 16.18 9.07
C LEU A 81 -4.15 17.00 9.29
N ASP A 82 -4.30 18.30 9.54
CA ASP A 82 -3.18 19.24 9.71
C ASP A 82 -2.35 18.92 10.97
N GLU A 83 -3.03 18.56 12.07
CA GLU A 83 -2.38 18.04 13.28
C GLU A 83 -1.62 16.73 13.03
N LEU A 84 -2.21 15.81 12.25
CA LEU A 84 -1.55 14.56 11.88
C LEU A 84 -0.29 14.83 11.08
N ILE A 85 -0.37 15.68 10.05
CA ILE A 85 0.78 16.02 9.19
C ILE A 85 1.88 16.69 10.01
N THR A 86 1.53 17.71 10.79
CA THR A 86 2.47 18.42 11.67
C THR A 86 3.15 17.48 12.67
N SER A 87 2.40 16.55 13.27
CA SER A 87 3.00 15.57 14.17
C SER A 87 3.90 14.58 13.44
N ALA A 88 3.58 14.22 12.19
CA ALA A 88 4.36 13.27 11.42
C ALA A 88 5.70 13.87 10.98
N GLU A 89 5.72 15.13 10.57
CA GLU A 89 6.96 15.85 10.21
C GLU A 89 7.90 16.04 11.41
N LYS A 90 7.36 16.15 12.64
CA LYS A 90 8.16 16.21 13.88
C LYS A 90 8.74 14.85 14.28
N GLU A 91 8.09 13.75 13.91
CA GLU A 91 8.49 12.40 14.30
C GLU A 91 9.70 11.91 13.49
N SER A 92 9.69 12.15 12.17
CA SER A 92 10.74 11.68 11.27
C SER A 92 10.79 12.51 10.01
N SER A 93 11.98 12.63 9.40
CA SER A 93 12.15 13.24 8.07
C SER A 93 11.40 12.49 6.97
N LYS A 94 11.04 11.22 7.20
CA LYS A 94 10.28 10.38 6.25
C LYS A 94 9.27 9.53 7.00
N VAL A 95 8.04 9.56 6.52
CA VAL A 95 6.88 8.81 7.02
C VAL A 95 6.06 8.30 5.83
N ILE A 96 5.21 7.31 6.06
CA ILE A 96 4.19 6.87 5.09
C ILE A 96 2.82 7.38 5.53
N TYR A 97 2.14 8.11 4.65
CA TYR A 97 0.73 8.42 4.80
C TYR A 97 -0.11 7.31 4.14
N ASP A 98 -0.78 6.47 4.93
CA ASP A 98 -1.70 5.44 4.43
C ASP A 98 -3.11 6.01 4.28
N ILE A 99 -3.51 6.29 3.04
CA ILE A 99 -4.74 6.99 2.67
C ILE A 99 -5.77 5.97 2.22
N ALA A 100 -6.78 5.72 3.05
CA ALA A 100 -7.85 4.76 2.81
C ALA A 100 -9.23 5.39 3.01
N ILE A 101 -9.54 6.36 2.13
CA ILE A 101 -10.77 7.16 2.11
C ILE A 101 -11.44 7.07 0.72
N PRO A 102 -12.65 7.63 0.51
CA PRO A 102 -13.27 7.68 -0.81
C PRO A 102 -12.38 8.34 -1.86
N ALA A 103 -12.41 7.82 -3.10
CA ALA A 103 -11.47 8.21 -4.13
C ALA A 103 -11.62 9.68 -4.58
N THR A 104 -12.82 10.25 -4.45
CA THR A 104 -13.09 11.69 -4.66
C THR A 104 -12.27 12.62 -3.76
N GLU A 105 -11.85 12.16 -2.59
CA GLU A 105 -11.18 12.98 -1.59
C GLU A 105 -9.65 12.86 -1.65
N ILE A 106 -9.10 11.90 -2.40
CA ILE A 106 -7.66 11.62 -2.45
C ILE A 106 -6.87 12.87 -2.88
N SER A 107 -7.28 13.56 -3.95
CA SER A 107 -6.57 14.74 -4.45
C SER A 107 -6.49 15.86 -3.40
N LYS A 108 -7.55 16.06 -2.62
CA LYS A 108 -7.59 17.05 -1.53
C LYS A 108 -6.61 16.72 -0.40
N ILE A 109 -6.46 15.45 -0.06
CA ILE A 109 -5.46 15.02 0.93
C ILE A 109 -4.05 15.22 0.38
N LEU A 110 -3.78 14.80 -0.86
CA LEU A 110 -2.46 14.93 -1.47
C LEU A 110 -2.03 16.39 -1.64
N GLN A 111 -2.96 17.32 -1.88
CA GLN A 111 -2.66 18.75 -1.89
C GLN A 111 -2.14 19.27 -0.55
N GLN A 112 -2.62 18.71 0.57
CA GLN A 112 -2.22 19.10 1.92
C GLN A 112 -0.93 18.42 2.39
N LEU A 113 -0.54 17.29 1.80
CA LEU A 113 0.71 16.64 2.19
C LEU A 113 1.94 17.53 1.92
N PRO A 114 3.02 17.39 2.70
CA PRO A 114 4.28 18.07 2.42
C PRO A 114 4.86 17.66 1.06
N ASN A 115 5.75 18.49 0.51
CA ASN A 115 6.57 18.09 -0.62
C ASN A 115 7.50 16.94 -0.22
N ASP A 116 7.97 16.15 -1.20
CA ASP A 116 8.89 15.03 -0.97
C ASP A 116 8.37 13.94 -0.01
N SER A 117 7.04 13.84 0.09
CA SER A 117 6.36 12.89 0.98
C SER A 117 6.09 11.53 0.33
N PHE A 118 5.74 10.54 1.15
CA PHE A 118 5.44 9.18 0.70
C PHE A 118 4.01 8.81 1.10
N ALA A 119 3.22 8.29 0.16
CA ALA A 119 1.84 7.89 0.43
C ALA A 119 1.51 6.51 -0.14
N LEU A 120 0.81 5.70 0.65
CA LEU A 120 0.11 4.52 0.16
C LEU A 120 -1.36 4.90 -0.01
N VAL A 121 -1.91 4.75 -1.20
CA VAL A 121 -3.28 5.16 -1.52
C VAL A 121 -4.12 3.94 -1.83
N GLN A 122 -5.22 3.79 -1.12
CA GLN A 122 -6.17 2.71 -1.37
C GLN A 122 -6.83 2.90 -2.74
N LYS A 123 -6.88 1.80 -3.50
CA LYS A 123 -7.56 1.78 -4.80
C LYS A 123 -9.05 2.18 -4.66
N PRO A 124 -9.65 2.79 -5.70
CA PRO A 124 -9.02 3.22 -6.96
C PRO A 124 -8.20 4.51 -6.79
N MET A 125 -7.27 4.76 -7.71
CA MET A 125 -6.45 5.99 -7.71
C MET A 125 -7.30 7.26 -7.84
N GLY A 126 -8.46 7.20 -8.49
CA GLY A 126 -9.46 8.25 -8.62
C GLY A 126 -10.77 7.63 -9.12
N GLU A 127 -11.90 8.33 -9.03
CA GLU A 127 -13.18 7.82 -9.54
C GLU A 127 -13.31 7.97 -11.06
N THR A 128 -12.59 8.93 -11.63
CA THR A 128 -12.58 9.19 -13.07
C THR A 128 -11.15 9.27 -13.60
N PHE A 129 -11.00 9.13 -14.91
CA PHE A 129 -9.71 9.30 -15.58
C PHE A 129 -9.12 10.70 -15.35
N GLU A 130 -9.96 11.74 -15.35
CA GLU A 130 -9.52 13.11 -15.09
C GLU A 130 -9.06 13.31 -13.64
N GLN A 131 -9.73 12.71 -12.65
CA GLN A 131 -9.23 12.71 -11.27
C GLN A 131 -7.88 11.97 -11.14
N ALA A 132 -7.71 10.84 -11.84
CA ALA A 132 -6.44 10.12 -11.83
C ALA A 132 -5.31 10.94 -12.48
N LYS A 133 -5.58 11.69 -13.56
CA LYS A 133 -4.62 12.64 -14.15
C LYS A 133 -4.24 13.75 -13.18
N GLU A 134 -5.22 14.32 -12.48
CA GLU A 134 -4.96 15.37 -11.51
C GLU A 134 -4.09 14.87 -10.36
N ILE A 135 -4.36 13.68 -9.84
CA ILE A 135 -3.53 13.05 -8.82
C ILE A 135 -2.11 12.82 -9.33
N LYS A 136 -1.95 12.33 -10.56
CA LYS A 136 -0.63 12.18 -11.19
C LYS A 136 0.12 13.52 -11.31
N ARG A 137 -0.58 14.59 -11.70
CA ARG A 137 -0.01 15.95 -11.80
C ARG A 137 0.47 16.44 -10.43
N LEU A 138 -0.38 16.37 -9.41
CA LEU A 138 -0.06 16.76 -8.03
C LEU A 138 1.15 16.01 -7.48
N CYS A 139 1.22 14.69 -7.70
CA CYS A 139 2.35 13.88 -7.24
C CYS A 139 3.65 14.30 -7.90
N LYS A 140 3.61 14.68 -9.19
CA LYS A 140 4.79 15.18 -9.90
C LYS A 140 5.23 16.56 -9.41
N GLU A 141 4.29 17.46 -9.19
CA GLU A 141 4.57 18.85 -8.77
C GLU A 141 5.14 18.93 -7.36
N LYS A 142 4.60 18.12 -6.44
CA LYS A 142 5.00 18.09 -5.03
C LYS A 142 6.07 17.03 -4.73
N ASN A 143 6.50 16.29 -5.75
CA ASN A 143 7.37 15.12 -5.60
C ASN A 143 6.86 14.10 -4.56
N ILE A 144 5.55 13.82 -4.58
CA ILE A 144 4.94 12.82 -3.68
C ILE A 144 5.14 11.43 -4.29
N HIS A 145 5.84 10.57 -3.57
CA HIS A 145 6.05 9.18 -3.93
C HIS A 145 4.83 8.35 -3.53
N ILE A 146 3.95 8.08 -4.50
CA ILE A 146 2.74 7.31 -4.24
C ILE A 146 2.88 5.84 -4.63
N GLY A 147 2.33 4.96 -3.79
CA GLY A 147 1.99 3.58 -4.15
C GLY A 147 0.47 3.41 -4.16
N ILE A 148 -0.09 2.90 -5.25
CA ILE A 148 -1.51 2.49 -5.24
C ILE A 148 -1.60 1.06 -4.71
N ASN A 149 -2.49 0.83 -3.74
CA ASN A 149 -2.66 -0.46 -3.09
C ASN A 149 -3.34 -1.48 -4.03
N PHE A 150 -2.56 -2.04 -4.94
CA PHE A 150 -2.91 -3.20 -5.77
C PHE A 150 -2.41 -4.47 -5.08
N GLN A 151 -2.95 -4.79 -3.91
CA GLN A 151 -2.44 -5.83 -3.00
C GLN A 151 -2.28 -7.20 -3.68
N LEU A 152 -3.15 -7.56 -4.64
CA LEU A 152 -3.07 -8.84 -5.34
C LEU A 152 -1.76 -9.02 -6.14
N ARG A 153 -1.07 -7.94 -6.53
CA ARG A 153 0.26 -8.02 -7.16
C ARG A 153 1.31 -8.66 -6.24
N TYR A 154 1.05 -8.65 -4.94
CA TYR A 154 1.94 -9.16 -3.90
C TYR A 154 1.35 -10.38 -3.16
N ALA A 155 0.22 -10.93 -3.63
CA ALA A 155 -0.33 -12.16 -3.07
C ALA A 155 0.66 -13.33 -3.28
N PRO A 156 0.80 -14.26 -2.31
CA PRO A 156 1.76 -15.37 -2.39
C PRO A 156 1.68 -16.16 -3.70
N GLN A 157 0.46 -16.42 -4.18
CA GLN A 157 0.22 -17.16 -5.42
C GLN A 157 0.69 -16.37 -6.65
N MET A 158 0.51 -15.05 -6.66
CA MET A 158 0.97 -14.20 -7.76
C MET A 158 2.49 -14.05 -7.79
N LEU A 159 3.12 -13.99 -6.61
CA LEU A 159 4.58 -13.98 -6.49
C LEU A 159 5.19 -15.31 -6.94
N ALA A 160 4.56 -16.43 -6.57
CA ALA A 160 4.97 -17.76 -7.02
C ALA A 160 4.87 -17.90 -8.55
N VAL A 161 3.77 -17.44 -9.15
CA VAL A 161 3.62 -17.42 -10.63
C VAL A 161 4.69 -16.54 -11.27
N LYS A 162 4.97 -15.35 -10.70
CA LYS A 162 6.02 -14.46 -11.18
C LYS A 162 7.40 -15.12 -11.14
N ASP A 163 7.68 -15.89 -10.10
CA ASP A 163 8.94 -16.63 -9.95
C ASP A 163 9.06 -17.79 -10.94
N LEU A 164 7.99 -18.57 -11.14
CA LEU A 164 7.92 -19.61 -12.17
C LEU A 164 8.19 -19.05 -13.58
N LEU A 165 7.64 -17.88 -13.89
CA LEU A 165 7.89 -17.18 -15.16
C LEU A 165 9.35 -16.74 -15.29
N LYS A 166 9.98 -16.25 -14.21
CA LYS A 166 11.41 -15.88 -14.21
C LYS A 166 12.33 -17.07 -14.40
N ARG A 167 11.94 -18.23 -13.87
CA ARG A 167 12.67 -19.49 -14.01
C ARG A 167 12.39 -20.20 -15.34
N GLU A 168 11.58 -19.61 -16.23
CA GLU A 168 11.14 -20.17 -17.50
C GLU A 168 10.47 -21.55 -17.39
N VAL A 169 9.94 -21.89 -16.20
CA VAL A 169 9.30 -23.19 -15.92
C VAL A 169 8.01 -23.36 -16.73
N LEU A 170 7.30 -22.25 -16.96
CA LEU A 170 6.06 -22.21 -17.76
C LEU A 170 6.35 -22.04 -19.27
N GLY A 171 7.62 -22.19 -19.68
CA GLY A 171 8.07 -21.96 -21.03
C GLY A 171 8.31 -20.48 -21.36
N LYS A 172 8.61 -20.22 -22.62
CA LYS A 172 8.92 -18.87 -23.11
C LYS A 172 7.66 -18.02 -23.20
N LYS A 173 7.75 -16.79 -22.69
CA LYS A 173 6.70 -15.78 -22.84
C LYS A 173 6.40 -15.58 -24.34
N LEU A 174 5.16 -15.85 -24.76
CA LEU A 174 4.76 -15.80 -26.17
C LEU A 174 4.55 -14.35 -26.65
N THR A 175 3.91 -13.51 -25.82
CA THR A 175 3.66 -12.10 -26.12
C THR A 175 3.56 -11.32 -24.81
N THR A 176 4.13 -10.10 -24.78
CA THR A 176 3.75 -9.07 -23.81
C THR A 176 2.63 -8.25 -24.43
N VAL A 177 1.44 -8.29 -23.85
CA VAL A 177 0.47 -7.21 -24.07
C VAL A 177 0.99 -6.04 -23.24
N GLU A 178 1.53 -5.02 -23.91
CA GLU A 178 1.80 -3.74 -23.26
C GLU A 178 0.44 -3.10 -22.94
N ILE A 179 0.14 -2.97 -21.65
CA ILE A 179 -1.06 -2.29 -21.12
C ILE A 179 -0.61 -0.95 -20.58
#